data_AF-K1TY76-F1
#
_entry.id   AF-K1TY76-F1
#
_cell.length_a   1.000
_cell.length_b   1.000
_cell.length_c   1.000
_cell.angle_alpha   90.00
_cell.angle_beta   90.00
_cell.angle_gamma   90.00
#
_symmetry.space_group_name_H-M   'P 1'
#
loop_
_entity.id
_entity.type
_entity.pdbx_description
1 polymer ?
#
loop_
_entity_poly.entity_id
_entity_poly.type
_entity_poly.pdbx_seq_one_letter_code
_entity_poly.pdbx_strand_id
1 'polypeptide(L)'
;PDMALDLYTRQCSLGITAQQLGIAAGTIANNGVNPSHQTNGVRSQPGTENHVDDFYRRLLRAFGDWMYTAGIPAKSGVGGGVMAVLPGVMGVSAFAPPLDEAGNSVKAQSAIKFIMNKLGLGVFNGDNVTITE
;
A
#
# COMPACT_ATOMS: atom_id res chain seq x y z
N PRO A 1 9.75 -1.02 -27.85
CA PRO A 1 10.39 -0.58 -26.59
C PRO A 1 9.86 0.80 -26.17
N ASP A 2 9.87 1.76 -27.10
CA ASP A 2 9.50 3.16 -26.84
C ASP A 2 8.07 3.34 -26.30
N MET A 3 7.10 2.62 -26.88
CA MET A 3 5.71 2.65 -26.40
C MET A 3 5.59 2.19 -24.94
N ALA A 4 6.29 1.13 -24.54
CA ALA A 4 6.23 0.62 -23.17
C ALA A 4 6.85 1.61 -22.18
N LEU A 5 7.95 2.26 -22.57
CA LEU A 5 8.61 3.27 -21.74
C LEU A 5 7.77 4.55 -21.60
N ASP A 6 7.12 5.00 -22.69
CA ASP A 6 6.20 6.15 -22.64
C ASP A 6 5.02 5.86 -21.68
N LEU A 7 4.36 4.71 -21.83
CA LEU A 7 3.26 4.32 -20.96
C LEU A 7 3.68 4.23 -19.49
N TYR A 8 4.84 3.61 -19.20
CA TYR A 8 5.39 3.54 -17.84
C TYR A 8 5.65 4.93 -17.26
N THR A 9 6.27 5.81 -18.03
CA THR A 9 6.60 7.18 -17.60
C THR A 9 5.33 7.97 -17.29
N ARG A 10 4.29 7.86 -18.13
CA ARG A 10 2.99 8.48 -17.87
C ARG A 10 2.33 7.93 -16.62
N GLN A 11 2.36 6.60 -16.42
CA GLN A 11 1.81 5.96 -15.22
C GLN A 11 2.49 6.48 -13.93
N CYS A 12 3.82 6.63 -13.96
CA CYS A 12 4.57 7.16 -12.81
C CYS A 12 4.42 8.67 -12.60
N SER A 13 3.84 9.39 -13.56
CA SER A 13 3.67 10.85 -13.50
C SER A 13 2.27 11.30 -13.09
N LEU A 14 1.41 10.37 -12.67
CA LEU A 14 0.07 10.69 -12.17
C LEU A 14 0.15 11.38 -10.80
N GLY A 15 -0.48 12.55 -10.69
CA GLY A 15 -0.65 13.25 -9.42
C GLY A 15 -1.72 12.57 -8.56
N ILE A 16 -1.36 12.15 -7.35
CA ILE A 16 -2.26 11.50 -6.39
C ILE A 16 -2.05 12.05 -4.97
N THR A 17 -3.10 12.07 -4.16
CA THR A 17 -3.01 12.41 -2.73
C THR A 17 -2.74 11.16 -1.88
N ALA A 18 -2.27 11.36 -0.64
CA ALA A 18 -2.15 10.26 0.32
C ALA A 18 -3.51 9.56 0.54
N GLN A 19 -4.61 10.30 0.62
CA GLN A 19 -5.94 9.69 0.77
C GLN A 19 -6.30 8.77 -0.40
N GLN A 20 -6.07 9.20 -1.63
CA GLN A 20 -6.31 8.38 -2.83
C GLN A 20 -5.41 7.14 -2.84
N LEU A 21 -4.14 7.29 -2.44
CA LEU A 21 -3.21 6.18 -2.30
C LEU A 21 -3.65 5.17 -1.23
N GLY A 22 -4.21 5.65 -0.11
CA GLY A 22 -4.81 4.83 0.93
C GLY A 22 -6.05 4.07 0.46
N ILE A 23 -6.91 4.70 -0.34
CA ILE A 23 -8.08 4.03 -0.95
C ILE A 23 -7.62 2.95 -1.93
N ALA A 24 -6.58 3.22 -2.73
CA ALA A 24 -5.99 2.22 -3.61
C ALA A 24 -5.43 1.03 -2.81
N ALA A 25 -4.71 1.28 -1.72
CA ALA A 25 -4.24 0.23 -0.81
C ALA A 25 -5.42 -0.57 -0.20
N GLY A 26 -6.49 0.12 0.21
CA GLY A 26 -7.69 -0.51 0.78
C GLY A 26 -8.46 -1.34 -0.26
N THR A 27 -8.43 -0.94 -1.53
CA THR A 27 -9.01 -1.70 -2.64
C THR A 27 -8.27 -3.02 -2.82
N ILE A 28 -6.94 -3.00 -2.75
CA ILE A 28 -6.09 -4.20 -2.81
C ILE A 28 -6.34 -5.08 -1.57
N ALA A 29 -6.41 -4.48 -0.38
CA ALA A 29 -6.73 -5.19 0.86
C ALA A 29 -8.10 -5.88 0.79
N ASN A 30 -9.05 -5.31 0.05
CA ASN A 30 -10.43 -5.77 -0.11
C ASN A 30 -10.65 -6.54 -1.43
N ASN A 31 -9.67 -7.34 -1.87
CA ASN A 31 -9.75 -8.20 -3.05
C ASN A 31 -10.20 -7.46 -4.34
N GLY A 32 -9.75 -6.23 -4.52
CA GLY A 32 -10.03 -5.39 -5.67
C GLY A 32 -11.32 -4.57 -5.57
N VAL A 33 -12.07 -4.65 -4.46
CA VAL A 33 -13.30 -3.88 -4.25
C VAL A 33 -12.99 -2.56 -3.53
N ASN A 34 -13.30 -1.44 -4.17
CA ASN A 34 -13.01 -0.12 -3.61
C ASN A 34 -13.87 0.16 -2.35
N PRO A 35 -13.25 0.41 -1.17
CA PRO A 35 -13.98 0.63 0.07
C PRO A 35 -14.71 1.98 0.15
N SER A 36 -14.35 2.99 -0.66
CA SER A 36 -14.96 4.32 -0.62
C SER A 36 -16.23 4.44 -1.47
N HIS A 37 -16.48 3.49 -2.38
CA HIS A 37 -17.62 3.49 -3.29
C HIS A 37 -18.43 2.19 -3.13
N GLN A 38 -19.12 2.03 -2.01
CA GLN A 38 -20.03 0.89 -1.82
C GLN A 38 -21.25 0.90 -2.77
N THR A 39 -21.45 1.95 -3.57
CA THR A 39 -22.65 2.12 -4.42
C THR A 39 -22.44 2.22 -5.93
N ASN A 40 -21.22 2.26 -6.47
CA ASN A 40 -21.02 2.30 -7.93
C ASN A 40 -19.74 1.60 -8.39
N GLY A 41 -19.82 0.28 -8.54
CA GLY A 41 -19.45 -0.36 -9.81
C GLY A 41 -17.99 -0.42 -10.25
N VAL A 42 -16.98 -0.02 -9.47
CA VAL A 42 -15.61 -0.51 -9.71
C VAL A 42 -15.45 -1.85 -9.02
N ARG A 43 -16.22 -2.84 -9.51
CA ARG A 43 -15.83 -4.23 -9.33
C ARG A 43 -14.60 -4.40 -10.20
N SER A 44 -13.51 -4.83 -9.59
CA SER A 44 -12.41 -5.52 -10.24
C SER A 44 -12.94 -6.26 -11.49
N GLN A 45 -12.47 -5.93 -12.70
CA GLN A 45 -12.88 -6.66 -13.91
C GLN A 45 -12.69 -8.18 -13.65
N PRO A 46 -13.59 -9.06 -14.11
CA PRO A 46 -13.42 -10.51 -13.92
C PRO A 46 -11.99 -10.94 -14.28
N GLY A 47 -11.25 -11.55 -13.33
CA GLY A 47 -9.85 -11.95 -13.49
C GLY A 47 -8.79 -11.06 -12.84
N THR A 48 -9.16 -9.92 -12.25
CA THR A 48 -8.22 -9.04 -11.50
C THR A 48 -7.85 -9.56 -10.11
N GLU A 49 -8.60 -10.53 -9.58
CA GLU A 49 -8.27 -11.23 -8.32
C GLU A 49 -6.89 -11.92 -8.39
N ASN A 50 -6.55 -12.52 -9.53
CA ASN A 50 -5.21 -13.08 -9.76
C ASN A 50 -4.10 -11.99 -9.74
N HIS A 51 -4.42 -10.76 -10.15
CA HIS A 51 -3.46 -9.66 -10.17
C HIS A 51 -3.24 -9.04 -8.78
N VAL A 52 -4.27 -9.04 -7.93
CA VAL A 52 -4.17 -8.59 -6.53
C VAL A 52 -3.25 -9.54 -5.74
N ASP A 53 -3.44 -10.85 -5.91
CA ASP A 53 -2.59 -11.87 -5.27
C ASP A 53 -1.13 -11.81 -5.75
N ASP A 54 -0.90 -11.66 -7.07
CA ASP A 54 0.45 -11.52 -7.61
C ASP A 54 1.12 -10.22 -7.12
N PHE A 55 0.37 -9.11 -7.10
CA PHE A 55 0.86 -7.84 -6.57
C PHE A 55 1.26 -7.97 -5.10
N TYR A 56 0.42 -8.60 -4.28
CA TYR A 56 0.71 -8.85 -2.88
C TYR A 56 1.99 -9.69 -2.69
N ARG A 57 2.14 -10.77 -3.47
CA ARG A 57 3.37 -11.59 -3.46
C ARG A 57 4.60 -10.77 -3.85
N ARG A 58 4.48 -9.83 -4.80
CA ARG A 58 5.58 -8.93 -5.17
C ARG A 58 5.94 -7.97 -4.04
N LEU A 59 4.94 -7.40 -3.33
CA LEU A 59 5.18 -6.54 -2.18
C LEU A 59 5.91 -7.28 -1.05
N LEU A 60 5.50 -8.52 -0.76
CA LEU A 60 6.13 -9.36 0.26
C LEU A 60 7.61 -9.64 -0.04
N ARG A 61 7.98 -9.83 -1.30
CA ARG A 61 9.37 -10.12 -1.71
C ARG A 61 10.29 -8.90 -1.68
N ALA A 62 9.74 -7.70 -1.81
CA ALA A 62 10.53 -6.49 -2.01
C ALA A 62 11.10 -5.89 -0.71
N PHE A 63 10.77 -6.44 0.46
CA PHE A 63 10.91 -5.73 1.74
C PHE A 63 11.26 -6.64 2.93
N GLY A 64 12.47 -7.22 2.92
CA GLY A 64 12.95 -8.13 3.99
C GLY A 64 12.92 -7.51 5.41
N ASP A 65 13.77 -6.51 5.67
CA ASP A 65 13.86 -5.86 7.00
C ASP A 65 12.57 -5.11 7.37
N TRP A 66 11.89 -4.56 6.38
CA TRP A 66 10.63 -3.88 6.58
C TRP A 66 9.54 -4.84 7.07
N MET A 67 9.48 -6.06 6.52
CA MET A 67 8.50 -7.02 7.01
C MET A 67 8.73 -7.44 8.45
N TYR A 68 9.99 -7.56 8.88
CA TYR A 68 10.32 -7.86 10.27
C TYR A 68 9.94 -6.72 11.23
N THR A 69 10.04 -5.47 10.77
CA THR A 69 9.91 -4.30 11.66
C THR A 69 8.55 -3.61 11.62
N ALA A 70 7.85 -3.62 10.49
CA ALA A 70 6.54 -3.00 10.30
C ALA A 70 5.43 -4.03 10.09
N GLY A 71 5.76 -5.29 9.79
CA GLY A 71 4.78 -6.37 9.76
C GLY A 71 3.74 -6.30 8.63
N ILE A 72 3.89 -5.38 7.65
CA ILE A 72 2.91 -5.16 6.58
C ILE A 72 3.59 -4.96 5.21
N PRO A 73 3.13 -5.60 4.12
CA PRO A 73 3.68 -5.36 2.78
C PRO A 73 3.46 -3.93 2.31
N ALA A 74 4.50 -3.32 1.76
CA ALA A 74 4.48 -1.90 1.38
C ALA A 74 5.11 -1.65 0.01
N LYS A 75 4.82 -0.48 -0.56
CA LYS A 75 5.50 0.09 -1.71
C LYS A 75 5.77 1.56 -1.49
N SER A 76 7.02 1.97 -1.75
CA SER A 76 7.44 3.37 -1.77
C SER A 76 7.57 3.90 -3.20
N GLY A 77 7.31 5.19 -3.40
CA GLY A 77 7.61 5.93 -4.62
C GLY A 77 8.56 7.10 -4.34
N VAL A 78 9.44 7.41 -5.29
CA VAL A 78 10.42 8.51 -5.19
C VAL A 78 9.78 9.90 -5.09
N GLY A 79 8.48 10.02 -5.36
CA GLY A 79 7.70 11.23 -5.05
C GLY A 79 7.47 11.45 -3.55
N GLY A 80 7.81 10.48 -2.69
CA GLY A 80 7.65 10.56 -1.23
C GLY A 80 6.42 9.86 -0.68
N GLY A 81 5.61 9.24 -1.53
CA GLY A 81 4.43 8.45 -1.13
C GLY A 81 4.79 7.02 -0.76
N VAL A 82 4.19 6.51 0.32
CA VAL A 82 4.30 5.10 0.74
C VAL A 82 2.90 4.55 0.97
N MET A 83 2.63 3.39 0.39
CA MET A 83 1.41 2.61 0.65
C MET A 83 1.77 1.29 1.30
N ALA A 84 0.92 0.78 2.18
CA ALA A 84 1.03 -0.57 2.72
C ALA A 84 -0.35 -1.22 2.84
N VAL A 85 -0.37 -2.54 2.71
CA VAL A 85 -1.60 -3.34 2.58
C VAL A 85 -1.59 -4.47 3.60
N LEU A 86 -2.59 -4.48 4.48
CA LEU A 86 -2.90 -5.60 5.36
C LEU A 86 -4.13 -6.30 4.78
N PRO A 87 -3.97 -7.45 4.11
CA PRO A 87 -5.07 -8.12 3.40
C PRO A 87 -6.26 -8.40 4.30
N GLY A 88 -7.46 -8.16 3.80
CA GLY A 88 -8.72 -8.38 4.54
C GLY A 88 -9.02 -7.34 5.61
N VAL A 89 -8.07 -6.46 5.95
CA VAL A 89 -8.21 -5.54 7.10
C VAL A 89 -8.19 -4.09 6.65
N MET A 90 -7.06 -3.61 6.11
CA MET A 90 -6.92 -2.18 5.77
C MET A 90 -5.80 -1.90 4.77
N GLY A 91 -5.95 -0.79 4.06
CA GLY A 91 -4.86 -0.09 3.40
C GLY A 91 -4.43 1.12 4.22
N VAL A 92 -3.12 1.35 4.31
CA VAL A 92 -2.55 2.54 4.94
C VAL A 92 -1.62 3.24 3.97
N SER A 93 -1.54 4.55 4.05
CA SER A 93 -0.58 5.32 3.27
C SER A 93 -0.11 6.55 4.04
N ALA A 94 1.07 7.02 3.68
CA ALA A 94 1.64 8.25 4.19
C ALA A 94 2.45 8.93 3.08
N PHE A 95 2.69 10.23 3.24
CA PHE A 95 3.44 11.02 2.29
C PHE A 95 4.42 11.94 3.01
N ALA A 96 5.68 11.92 2.58
CA ALA A 96 6.67 12.92 2.94
C ALA A 96 7.79 12.97 1.88
N PRO A 97 8.13 14.15 1.33
CA PRO A 97 9.14 14.25 0.25
C PRO A 97 10.56 13.75 0.58
N PRO A 98 11.12 13.96 1.79
CA PRO A 98 12.51 13.55 2.06
C PRO A 98 12.72 12.03 1.99
N LEU A 99 13.74 11.61 1.24
CA LEU A 99 14.06 10.20 0.99
C LEU A 99 15.36 9.77 1.69
N ASP A 100 15.49 8.46 1.95
CA ASP A 100 16.75 7.81 2.32
C ASP A 100 17.63 7.52 1.08
N GLU A 101 18.81 6.94 1.30
CA GLU A 101 19.75 6.56 0.24
C GLU A 101 19.19 5.51 -0.73
N ALA A 102 18.19 4.73 -0.30
CA ALA A 102 17.50 3.74 -1.13
C ALA A 102 16.29 4.34 -1.88
N GLY A 103 16.03 5.64 -1.75
CA GLY A 103 14.93 6.35 -2.41
C GLY A 103 13.57 6.16 -1.75
N ASN A 104 13.52 5.78 -0.47
CA ASN A 104 12.28 5.61 0.29
C ASN A 104 12.00 6.78 1.22
N SER A 105 10.73 7.13 1.39
CA SER A 105 10.35 8.23 2.28
C SER A 105 10.52 7.88 3.76
N VAL A 106 11.50 8.51 4.40
CA VAL A 106 11.89 8.25 5.80
C VAL A 106 10.71 8.46 6.76
N LYS A 107 10.05 9.62 6.65
CA LYS A 107 8.95 9.99 7.56
C LYS A 107 7.69 9.17 7.29
N ALA A 108 7.38 8.89 6.03
CA ALA A 108 6.20 8.09 5.68
C ALA A 108 6.34 6.64 6.14
N GLN A 109 7.51 6.02 5.96
CA GLN A 109 7.82 4.69 6.49
C GLN A 109 7.71 4.67 8.02
N SER A 110 8.27 5.67 8.69
CA SER A 110 8.22 5.77 10.16
C SER A 110 6.78 5.90 10.67
N ALA A 111 5.94 6.71 10.01
CA ALA A 111 4.54 6.88 10.37
C ALA A 111 3.74 5.58 10.23
N ILE A 112 3.89 4.87 9.11
CA ILE A 112 3.21 3.59 8.89
C ILE A 112 3.67 2.56 9.93
N LYS A 113 4.98 2.39 10.12
CA LYS A 113 5.53 1.47 11.13
C LYS A 113 5.01 1.78 12.53
N PHE A 114 4.97 3.06 12.91
CA PHE A 114 4.44 3.50 14.21
C PHE A 114 2.97 3.10 14.39
N ILE A 115 2.12 3.36 13.40
CA ILE A 115 0.69 3.03 13.46
C ILE A 115 0.48 1.53 13.57
N MET A 116 1.17 0.73 12.74
CA MET A 116 1.03 -0.73 12.76
C MET A 116 1.44 -1.30 14.12
N ASN A 117 2.58 -0.87 14.66
CA ASN A 117 3.07 -1.33 15.95
C ASN A 117 2.16 -0.88 17.10
N LYS A 118 1.63 0.35 17.05
CA LYS A 118 0.71 0.87 18.07
C LYS A 118 -0.62 0.11 18.08
N LEU A 119 -1.10 -0.30 16.91
CA LEU A 119 -2.33 -1.09 16.78
C LEU A 119 -2.10 -2.59 16.98
N GLY A 120 -0.86 -3.05 17.08
CA GLY A 120 -0.53 -4.48 17.15
C GLY A 120 -0.84 -5.24 15.85
N LEU A 121 -1.00 -4.52 14.74
CA LEU A 121 -1.42 -5.09 13.46
C LEU A 121 -0.23 -5.54 12.63
N GLY A 122 -0.37 -6.70 12.00
CA GLY A 122 0.61 -7.18 11.03
C GLY A 122 0.36 -8.62 10.60
N VAL A 123 0.95 -9.00 9.46
CA VAL A 123 0.83 -10.34 8.87
C VAL A 123 1.27 -11.44 9.84
N PHE A 124 2.19 -11.13 10.77
CA PHE A 124 2.70 -12.06 11.78
C PHE A 124 2.14 -11.84 13.20
N ASN A 125 1.46 -10.72 13.46
CA ASN A 125 0.99 -10.35 14.80
C ASN A 125 -0.52 -10.50 14.99
N GLY A 126 -1.30 -10.38 13.91
CA GLY A 126 -2.76 -10.49 13.94
C GLY A 126 -3.47 -9.24 13.39
N ASP A 127 -4.79 -9.33 13.33
CA ASP A 127 -5.73 -8.35 12.78
C ASP A 127 -6.75 -7.82 13.79
N ASN A 128 -6.62 -8.20 15.06
CA ASN A 128 -7.50 -7.77 16.14
C ASN A 128 -7.05 -6.42 16.71
N VAL A 129 -7.95 -5.43 16.73
CA VAL A 129 -7.71 -4.13 17.36
C VAL A 129 -8.59 -4.01 18.60
N THR A 130 -7.98 -3.73 19.75
CA THR A 130 -8.70 -3.37 20.98
C THR A 130 -8.90 -1.87 21.04
N ILE A 131 -10.16 -1.41 21.04
CA ILE A 131 -10.50 -0.01 21.22
C ILE A 131 -10.64 0.24 22.72
N THR A 132 -9.68 0.97 23.30
CA THR A 132 -9.78 1.46 24.68
C THR A 132 -10.28 2.90 24.64
N GLU A 133 -11.38 3.17 25.35
CA GLU A 133 -11.90 4.53 25.56
C GLU A 133 -10.93 5.44 26.30
#